data_AF-A0A2W7MS51-F1
#
_entry.id   AF-A0A2W7MS51-F1
#
_cell.length_a   1.000
_cell.length_b   1.000
_cell.length_c   1.000
_cell.angle_alpha   90.00
_cell.angle_beta   90.00
_cell.angle_gamma   90.00
#
_symmetry.space_group_name_H-M   'P 1'
#
loop_
_entity.id
_entity.type
_entity.pdbx_description
1 polymer ?
#
loop_
_entity_poly.entity_id
_entity_poly.type
_entity_poly.pdbx_seq_one_letter_code
_entity_poly.pdbx_strand_id
1 'polypeptide(L)'
;MFHQVLRNGGFSTGGVNFDAKIRRQSIDFEDLLHAHVASTDAFARVLFATERMIADGVLSEPLADRYRRWDEQEARAIMAGALSLAEVADDARSLSTEPRSGRQEYLGCVAAPYV
;
A
#
# COMPACT_ATOMS: atom_id res chain seq x y z
N MET A 1 -1.69 -2.01 5.86
CA MET A 1 -1.87 -3.47 5.82
C MET A 1 -3.10 -3.85 4.98
N PHE A 2 -4.32 -3.45 5.35
CA PHE A 2 -5.55 -3.82 4.63
C PHE A 2 -5.60 -3.41 3.16
N HIS A 3 -4.95 -2.29 2.79
CA HIS A 3 -4.81 -1.90 1.38
C HIS A 3 -4.23 -3.02 0.51
N GLN A 4 -3.21 -3.74 0.98
CA GLN A 4 -2.64 -4.86 0.21
C GLN A 4 -3.53 -6.10 0.25
N VAL A 5 -4.22 -6.35 1.36
CA VAL A 5 -5.18 -7.47 1.47
C VAL A 5 -6.28 -7.32 0.43
N LEU A 6 -6.90 -6.13 0.34
CA LEU A 6 -7.96 -5.87 -0.62
C LEU A 6 -7.46 -5.88 -2.07
N ARG A 7 -6.29 -5.27 -2.34
CA ARG A 7 -5.69 -5.30 -3.70
C ARG A 7 -5.38 -6.71 -4.21
N ASN A 8 -5.12 -7.65 -3.31
CA ASN A 8 -4.83 -9.05 -3.66
C ASN A 8 -6.08 -9.95 -3.65
N GLY A 9 -7.29 -9.38 -3.69
CA GLY A 9 -8.54 -10.13 -3.77
C GLY A 9 -9.14 -10.54 -2.42
N GLY A 10 -8.66 -9.96 -1.31
CA GLY A 10 -9.20 -10.21 0.02
C GLY A 10 -8.74 -11.53 0.64
N PHE A 11 -9.51 -12.03 1.61
CA PHE A 11 -9.24 -13.30 2.28
C PHE A 11 -9.88 -14.47 1.52
N SER A 12 -9.11 -15.54 1.30
CA SER A 12 -9.62 -16.80 0.76
C SER A 12 -9.96 -17.80 1.87
N THR A 13 -8.95 -18.20 2.63
CA THR A 13 -9.06 -19.10 3.79
C THR A 13 -8.45 -18.41 5.01
N GLY A 14 -9.23 -17.54 5.65
CA GLY A 14 -8.78 -16.76 6.80
C GLY A 14 -9.70 -15.58 7.08
N GLY A 15 -9.27 -14.70 7.98
CA GLY A 15 -10.03 -13.51 8.32
C GLY A 15 -9.31 -12.65 9.34
N VAL A 16 -10.07 -11.74 9.95
CA VAL A 16 -9.58 -10.87 11.01
C VAL A 16 -9.83 -11.56 12.35
N ASN A 17 -8.75 -12.06 12.97
CA ASN A 17 -8.80 -12.56 14.33
C ASN A 17 -8.49 -11.42 15.31
N PHE A 18 -9.40 -11.15 16.24
CA PHE A 18 -9.16 -10.23 17.35
C PHE A 18 -8.35 -10.93 18.46
N ASP A 19 -7.07 -11.18 18.17
CA ASP A 19 -6.09 -11.63 19.17
C ASP A 19 -5.68 -10.46 20.08
N ALA A 20 -6.66 -10.00 20.85
CA ALA A 20 -6.59 -8.83 21.71
C ALA A 20 -7.11 -9.17 23.11
N LYS A 21 -6.81 -8.30 24.07
CA LYS A 21 -7.27 -8.43 25.46
C LYS A 21 -7.78 -7.10 25.97
N ILE A 22 -8.78 -7.17 26.85
CA ILE A 22 -9.21 -6.01 27.63
C ILE A 22 -8.09 -5.50 28.53
N ARG A 23 -8.18 -4.23 28.94
CA ARG A 23 -7.19 -3.64 29.85
C ARG A 23 -7.40 -4.20 31.25
N ARG A 24 -6.35 -4.21 32.06
CA ARG A 24 -6.41 -4.73 33.44
C ARG A 24 -7.48 -4.07 34.31
N GLN A 25 -7.77 -2.80 34.04
CA GLN A 25 -8.77 -2.01 34.79
C GLN A 25 -10.20 -2.20 34.27
N SER A 26 -10.36 -2.79 33.08
CA SER A 26 -11.64 -3.18 32.52
C SER A 26 -11.98 -4.56 33.10
N ILE A 27 -12.69 -4.56 34.22
CA ILE A 27 -12.94 -5.75 35.05
C ILE A 27 -14.37 -6.26 34.93
N ASP A 28 -15.27 -5.46 34.38
CA ASP A 28 -16.67 -5.82 34.22
C ASP A 28 -16.84 -6.72 32.99
N PHE A 29 -17.84 -7.59 33.00
CA PHE A 29 -18.05 -8.54 31.92
C PHE A 29 -18.39 -7.82 30.60
N GLU A 30 -19.15 -6.74 30.70
CA GLU A 30 -19.58 -5.88 29.60
C GLU A 30 -18.40 -5.26 28.85
N ASP A 31 -17.24 -5.08 29.51
CA ASP A 31 -16.04 -4.55 28.87
C ASP A 31 -15.52 -5.44 27.74
N LEU A 32 -15.74 -6.76 27.84
CA LEU A 32 -15.41 -7.69 26.74
C LEU A 32 -16.25 -7.36 25.50
N LEU A 33 -17.54 -7.08 25.68
CA LEU A 33 -18.45 -6.72 24.58
C LEU A 33 -18.09 -5.35 24.02
N HIS A 34 -17.90 -4.34 24.88
CA HIS A 34 -17.49 -3.00 24.46
C HIS A 34 -16.20 -3.04 23.64
N ALA A 35 -15.21 -3.82 24.07
CA ALA A 35 -13.93 -3.94 23.37
C ALA A 35 -14.08 -4.57 21.97
N HIS A 36 -14.89 -5.62 21.83
CA HIS A 36 -15.12 -6.26 20.52
C HIS A 36 -15.94 -5.40 19.58
N VAL A 37 -16.99 -4.72 20.08
CA VAL A 37 -17.78 -3.78 19.27
C VAL A 37 -16.89 -2.64 18.78
N ALA A 38 -16.12 -2.01 19.66
CA ALA A 38 -15.21 -0.92 19.30
C ALA A 38 -14.15 -1.36 18.27
N SER A 39 -13.58 -2.57 18.43
CA SER A 39 -12.59 -3.11 17.49
C SER A 39 -13.22 -3.42 16.13
N THR A 40 -14.44 -3.93 16.11
CA THR A 40 -15.20 -4.23 14.89
C THR A 40 -15.55 -2.94 14.13
N ASP A 41 -16.02 -1.91 14.84
CA ASP A 41 -16.33 -0.60 14.23
C ASP A 41 -15.07 0.08 13.68
N ALA A 42 -13.96 0.06 14.42
CA ALA A 42 -12.69 0.59 13.95
C ALA A 42 -12.22 -0.16 12.68
N PHE A 43 -12.36 -1.48 12.67
CA PHE A 43 -12.03 -2.29 11.51
C PHE A 43 -12.93 -1.96 10.30
N ALA A 44 -14.25 -1.88 10.49
CA ALA A 44 -15.20 -1.56 9.43
C ALA A 44 -14.91 -0.18 8.79
N ARG A 45 -14.57 0.83 9.61
CA ARG A 45 -14.17 2.16 9.11
C ARG A 45 -12.92 2.07 8.23
N VAL A 46 -11.88 1.37 8.71
CA VAL A 46 -10.64 1.18 7.93
C VAL A 46 -10.92 0.41 6.63
N LEU A 47 -11.81 -0.58 6.66
CA LEU A 47 -12.19 -1.36 5.48
C LEU A 47 -12.81 -0.46 4.40
N PHE A 48 -13.83 0.33 4.74
CA PHE A 48 -14.48 1.24 3.78
C PHE A 48 -13.54 2.35 3.31
N ALA A 49 -12.75 2.94 4.21
CA ALA A 49 -11.73 3.91 3.86
C ALA A 49 -10.75 3.36 2.82
N THR A 50 -10.25 2.15 3.06
CA THR A 50 -9.29 1.48 2.20
C THR A 50 -9.89 1.13 0.84
N GLU A 51 -11.11 0.62 0.80
CA GLU A 51 -11.84 0.35 -0.45
C GLU A 51 -11.92 1.61 -1.31
N ARG A 52 -12.34 2.74 -0.70
CA ARG A 52 -12.45 4.02 -1.40
C ARG A 52 -11.10 4.53 -1.87
N MET A 53 -10.05 4.41 -1.07
CA MET A 53 -8.67 4.76 -1.48
C MET A 53 -8.18 3.95 -2.68
N ILE A 54 -8.54 2.66 -2.76
CA ILE A 54 -8.19 1.79 -3.88
C ILE A 54 -8.97 2.18 -5.13
N ALA A 55 -10.29 2.37 -4.99
CA ALA A 55 -11.16 2.77 -6.08
C ALA A 55 -10.73 4.11 -6.70
N ASP A 56 -10.36 5.07 -5.86
CA ASP A 56 -9.91 6.41 -6.27
C ASP A 56 -8.45 6.44 -6.73
N GLY A 57 -7.72 5.31 -6.66
CA GLY A 57 -6.35 5.21 -7.15
C GLY A 57 -5.31 6.05 -6.39
N VAL A 58 -5.66 6.57 -5.20
CA VAL A 58 -4.91 7.61 -4.45
C VAL A 58 -3.42 7.30 -4.30
N LEU A 59 -3.09 6.01 -4.06
CA LEU A 59 -1.71 5.56 -3.91
C LEU A 59 -1.19 4.78 -5.12
N SER A 60 -2.07 4.13 -5.89
CA SER A 60 -1.67 3.31 -7.04
C SER A 60 -1.30 4.14 -8.26
N GLU A 61 -1.99 5.25 -8.52
CA GLU A 61 -1.68 6.11 -9.67
C GLU A 61 -0.35 6.83 -9.51
N PRO A 62 -0.02 7.48 -8.37
CA PRO A 62 1.29 8.09 -8.19
C PRO A 62 2.43 7.07 -8.24
N LEU A 63 2.18 5.84 -7.76
CA LEU A 63 3.13 4.75 -7.85
C LEU A 63 3.35 4.34 -9.32
N ALA A 64 2.29 4.14 -10.09
CA ALA A 64 2.38 3.82 -11.51
C ALA A 64 3.09 4.92 -12.30
N ASP A 65 2.78 6.20 -12.04
CA ASP A 65 3.48 7.34 -12.67
C ASP A 65 4.97 7.38 -12.29
N ARG A 66 5.31 7.06 -11.03
CA ARG A 66 6.72 7.01 -10.58
C ARG A 66 7.51 5.96 -11.37
N TYR A 67 6.93 4.79 -11.61
CA TYR A 67 7.60 3.66 -12.26
C TYR A 67 7.32 3.53 -13.77
N ARG A 68 6.58 4.45 -14.39
CA ARG A 68 6.20 4.40 -15.82
C ARG A 68 7.37 4.15 -16.77
N ARG A 69 8.58 4.65 -16.48
CA ARG A 69 9.76 4.44 -17.33
C ARG A 69 10.19 2.98 -17.44
N TRP A 70 9.81 2.14 -16.50
CA TRP A 70 10.06 0.69 -16.57
C TRP A 70 9.20 -0.02 -17.62
N ASP A 71 8.17 0.64 -18.15
CA ASP A 71 7.38 0.16 -19.28
C ASP A 71 7.99 0.50 -20.64
N GLU A 72 9.06 1.30 -20.68
CA GLU A 72 9.75 1.65 -21.91
C GLU A 72 10.50 0.43 -22.47
N GLN A 73 10.71 0.42 -23.80
CA GLN A 73 11.26 -0.73 -24.51
C GLN A 73 12.64 -1.15 -24.00
N GLU A 74 13.51 -0.18 -23.71
CA GLU A 74 14.85 -0.42 -23.19
C GLU A 74 14.81 -1.02 -21.78
N ALA A 75 14.03 -0.43 -20.87
CA ALA A 75 13.85 -0.97 -19.52
C ALA A 75 13.26 -2.38 -19.52
N ARG A 76 12.33 -2.68 -20.44
CA ARG A 76 11.80 -4.03 -20.65
C ARG A 76 12.87 -5.00 -21.17
N ALA A 77 13.74 -4.56 -22.08
CA ALA A 77 14.86 -5.38 -22.57
C ALA A 77 15.85 -5.71 -21.45
N ILE A 78 16.14 -4.75 -20.57
CA ILE A 78 16.94 -4.97 -19.35
C ILE A 78 16.26 -6.01 -18.46
N MET A 79 14.96 -5.84 -18.14
CA MET A 79 14.22 -6.74 -17.26
C MET A 79 14.03 -8.15 -17.83
N ALA A 80 13.98 -8.27 -19.16
CA ALA A 80 13.91 -9.55 -19.86
C ALA A 80 15.27 -10.26 -19.99
N GLY A 81 16.37 -9.62 -19.56
CA GLY A 81 17.73 -10.15 -19.70
C GLY A 81 18.22 -10.18 -21.15
N ALA A 82 17.64 -9.35 -22.02
CA ALA A 82 18.02 -9.24 -23.43
C ALA A 82 19.29 -8.39 -23.65
N LEU A 83 19.67 -7.59 -22.65
CA LEU A 83 20.91 -6.81 -22.63
C LEU A 83 21.88 -7.40 -21.62
N SER A 84 23.15 -7.47 -22.01
CA SER A 84 24.26 -7.82 -21.12
C SER A 84 24.59 -6.66 -20.18
N LEU A 85 25.24 -6.98 -19.06
CA LEU A 85 25.72 -5.96 -18.11
C LEU A 85 26.70 -4.96 -18.76
N ALA A 86 27.43 -5.39 -19.80
CA ALA A 86 28.35 -4.52 -20.53
C ALA A 86 27.60 -3.45 -21.35
N GLU A 87 26.56 -3.86 -22.08
CA GLU A 87 25.71 -2.95 -22.86
C GLU A 87 25.03 -1.92 -21.95
N VAL A 88 24.43 -2.38 -20.84
CA VAL A 88 23.81 -1.47 -19.86
C VAL A 88 24.81 -0.49 -19.24
N ALA A 89 26.04 -0.94 -18.97
CA ALA A 89 27.08 -0.08 -18.41
C ALA A 89 27.53 1.00 -19.40
N ASP A 90 27.62 0.67 -20.69
CA ASP A 90 28.00 1.63 -21.72
C ASP A 90 26.92 2.70 -21.94
N ASP A 91 25.64 2.30 -21.98
CA ASP A 91 24.51 3.23 -22.05
C ASP A 91 24.50 4.17 -20.83
N ALA A 92 24.68 3.63 -19.64
CA ALA A 92 24.70 4.37 -18.37
C ALA A 92 25.79 5.45 -18.30
N ARG A 93 26.93 5.29 -18.99
CA ARG A 93 28.00 6.31 -19.01
C ARG A 93 27.58 7.61 -19.67
N SER A 94 26.61 7.55 -20.58
CA SER A 94 26.11 8.71 -21.33
C SER A 94 24.89 9.37 -20.68
N LEU A 95 24.29 8.71 -19.69
CA LEU A 95 23.06 9.13 -19.02
C LEU A 95 23.34 10.16 -17.91
N SER A 96 22.58 11.25 -17.92
CA SER A 96 22.45 12.17 -16.79
C SER A 96 21.06 12.00 -16.18
N THR A 97 20.97 11.30 -15.05
CA THR A 97 19.69 11.00 -14.40
C THR A 97 19.47 11.89 -13.18
N GLU A 98 18.32 12.55 -13.13
CA GLU A 98 17.88 13.32 -11.96
C GLU A 98 16.94 12.49 -11.08
N PRO A 99 17.06 12.55 -9.75
CA PRO A 99 16.14 11.88 -8.85
C PRO A 99 14.74 12.48 -8.95
N ARG A 100 13.71 11.62 -8.90
CA ARG A 100 12.31 12.05 -8.81
C ARG A 100 11.86 12.06 -7.35
N SER A 101 11.30 13.18 -6.90
CA SER A 101 10.69 13.32 -5.56
C SER A 101 9.67 12.21 -5.29
N GLY A 102 9.67 11.70 -4.06
CA GLY A 102 8.70 10.70 -3.57
C GLY A 102 7.34 11.30 -3.19
N ARG A 103 7.24 12.63 -3.08
CA ARG A 103 6.01 13.36 -2.71
C ARG A 103 5.35 12.85 -1.42
N GLN A 104 6.14 12.44 -0.43
CA GLN A 104 5.64 11.77 0.79
C GLN A 104 4.61 12.63 1.56
N GLU A 105 4.89 13.92 1.73
CA GLU A 105 4.01 14.86 2.44
C GLU A 105 2.70 15.07 1.68
N TYR A 106 2.80 15.25 0.36
CA TYR A 106 1.62 15.37 -0.50
C TYR A 106 0.76 14.10 -0.47
N LEU A 107 1.39 12.92 -0.58
CA LEU A 107 0.71 11.63 -0.50
C LEU A 107 0.03 11.44 0.87
N GLY A 108 0.65 11.93 1.95
CA GLY A 108 0.02 11.98 3.26
C GLY A 108 -1.20 12.90 3.28
N CYS A 109 -1.10 14.11 2.73
CA CYS A 109 -2.22 15.05 2.66
C CYS A 109 -3.40 14.54 1.85
N VAL A 110 -3.19 13.87 0.71
CA VAL A 110 -4.28 13.33 -0.11
C VAL A 110 -4.91 12.07 0.49
N ALA A 111 -4.17 11.30 1.29
CA ALA A 111 -4.70 10.12 1.97
C ALA A 111 -5.49 10.48 3.25
N ALA A 112 -5.19 11.60 3.90
CA ALA A 112 -5.80 12.01 5.16
C ALA A 112 -7.35 12.07 5.15
N PRO A 113 -8.04 12.56 4.11
CA PRO A 113 -9.51 12.64 4.09
C PRO A 113 -10.25 11.29 4.03
N TYR A 114 -9.52 10.18 3.86
CA TYR A 114 -10.10 8.84 3.87
C TYR A 114 -10.17 8.24 5.27
N VAL A 115 -9.43 8.79 6.23
CA VAL A 115 -9.23 8.23 7.58
C VAL A 115 -10.04 8.96 8.62
#